data_AF-A0A255HV82-F1
#
_entry.id   AF-A0A255HV82-F1
#
_cell.length_a   1.000
_cell.length_b   1.000
_cell.length_c   1.000
_cell.angle_alpha   90.00
_cell.angle_beta   90.00
_cell.angle_gamma   90.00
#
_symmetry.space_group_name_H-M   'P 1'
#
loop_
_entity.id
_entity.type
_entity.pdbx_description
1 polymer ?
#
loop_
_entity_poly.entity_id
_entity_poly.type
_entity_poly.pdbx_seq_one_letter_code
_entity_poly.pdbx_strand_id
1 'polypeptide(L)'
;MLYLLAIATVVALLYYVFRDRTAVEPLTKALLSIREYVPAIPPGAPAQHWTDGGRYVCEVDNDAMYQPAIAKLAGEHGPGNADEKCLALLVCDDGNPFQDKAIAVFIDGQLVGYLAHRDALRLHRNLGHLDLAGQLTSCDAVIRGGGLWNGKRLSYAVWLDLSPL
;
A
#
# COMPACT_ATOMS: atom_id res chain seq x y z
N MET A 1 -4.25 -64.28 2.66
CA MET A 1 -5.15 -63.40 3.44
C MET A 1 -4.42 -62.55 4.50
N LEU A 2 -3.50 -63.11 5.29
CA LEU A 2 -2.80 -62.37 6.36
C LEU A 2 -2.03 -61.11 5.88
N TYR A 3 -1.38 -61.18 4.72
CA TYR A 3 -0.66 -60.04 4.12
C TYR A 3 -1.56 -58.88 3.71
N LEU A 4 -2.78 -59.16 3.21
CA LEU A 4 -3.74 -58.13 2.82
C LEU A 4 -4.27 -57.37 4.06
N LEU A 5 -4.47 -58.08 5.17
CA LEU A 5 -4.87 -57.49 6.45
C LEU A 5 -3.76 -56.60 7.02
N ALA A 6 -2.49 -57.04 6.96
CA ALA A 6 -1.35 -56.25 7.41
C ALA A 6 -1.22 -54.94 6.60
N ILE A 7 -1.32 -55.00 5.28
CA ILE A 7 -1.25 -53.81 4.40
C ILE A 7 -2.41 -52.85 4.72
N ALA A 8 -3.64 -53.36 4.83
CA ALA A 8 -4.80 -52.53 5.15
C ALA A 8 -4.66 -51.82 6.50
N THR A 9 -4.07 -52.50 7.49
CA THR A 9 -3.85 -51.93 8.82
C THR A 9 -2.81 -50.81 8.79
N VAL A 10 -1.70 -51.01 8.07
CA VAL A 10 -0.66 -49.98 7.92
C VAL A 10 -1.21 -48.76 7.17
N VAL A 11 -1.99 -48.96 6.11
CA VAL A 11 -2.62 -47.87 5.35
C VAL A 11 -3.61 -47.10 6.23
N ALA A 12 -4.42 -47.79 7.04
CA ALA A 12 -5.35 -47.15 7.98
C ALA A 12 -4.61 -46.34 9.06
N LEU A 13 -3.48 -46.84 9.55
CA LEU A 13 -2.66 -46.16 10.55
C LEU A 13 -1.97 -44.91 9.96
N LEU A 14 -1.43 -45.02 8.75
CA LEU A 14 -0.90 -43.87 8.02
C LEU A 14 -2.00 -42.85 7.76
N TYR A 15 -3.17 -43.27 7.28
CA TYR A 15 -4.31 -42.38 7.09
C TYR A 15 -4.66 -41.66 8.40
N TYR A 16 -4.79 -42.37 9.51
CA TYR A 16 -5.12 -41.79 10.81
C TYR A 16 -4.06 -40.77 11.29
N VAL A 17 -2.78 -41.05 11.09
CA VAL A 17 -1.67 -40.15 11.47
C VAL A 17 -1.60 -38.90 10.60
N PHE A 18 -1.91 -39.03 9.31
CA PHE A 18 -1.77 -37.94 8.34
C PHE A 18 -3.06 -37.16 8.10
N ARG A 19 -4.25 -37.66 8.48
CA ARG A 19 -5.53 -37.01 8.15
C ARG A 19 -5.64 -35.58 8.70
N ASP A 20 -5.06 -35.33 9.87
CA ASP A 20 -5.17 -34.04 10.56
C ASP A 20 -3.92 -33.16 10.35
N ARG A 21 -2.91 -33.61 9.59
CA ARG A 21 -1.59 -32.95 9.45
C ARG A 21 -1.36 -32.23 8.12
N THR A 22 -2.35 -32.15 7.23
CA THR A 22 -2.15 -31.63 5.86
C THR A 22 -3.05 -30.45 5.50
N ALA A 23 -3.40 -29.59 6.45
CA ALA A 23 -3.85 -28.25 6.07
C ALA A 23 -2.63 -27.39 5.75
N VAL A 24 -1.99 -27.66 4.61
CA VAL A 24 -1.02 -26.70 4.04
C VAL A 24 -1.85 -25.56 3.49
N GLU A 25 -1.76 -24.39 4.13
CA GLU A 25 -2.45 -23.20 3.64
C GLU A 25 -1.98 -22.93 2.20
N PRO A 26 -2.90 -22.82 1.23
CA PRO A 26 -2.51 -22.72 -0.17
C PRO A 26 -1.74 -21.42 -0.38
N LEU A 27 -0.57 -21.50 -1.01
CA LEU A 27 0.27 -20.35 -1.37
C LEU A 27 -0.54 -19.22 -2.06
N THR A 28 -1.57 -19.61 -2.83
CA THR A 28 -2.52 -18.68 -3.47
C THR A 28 -3.20 -17.73 -2.48
N LYS A 29 -3.60 -18.21 -1.29
CA LYS A 29 -4.25 -17.40 -0.26
C LYS A 29 -3.28 -16.38 0.33
N ALA A 30 -2.04 -16.78 0.59
CA ALA A 30 -1.00 -15.88 1.07
C ALA A 30 -0.66 -14.79 0.03
N LEU A 31 -0.57 -15.14 -1.26
CA LEU A 31 -0.33 -14.19 -2.34
C LEU A 31 -1.49 -13.21 -2.54
N LEU A 32 -2.74 -13.66 -2.37
CA LEU A 32 -3.91 -12.77 -2.39
C LEU A 32 -3.89 -11.79 -1.22
N SER A 33 -3.60 -12.26 0.00
CA SER A 33 -3.46 -11.39 1.18
C SER A 33 -2.38 -10.34 1.00
N ILE A 34 -1.29 -10.66 0.31
CA ILE A 34 -0.22 -9.72 -0.02
C ILE A 34 -0.69 -8.67 -1.05
N ARG A 35 -1.54 -9.06 -2.02
CA ARG A 35 -2.13 -8.13 -3.00
C ARG A 35 -3.21 -7.23 -2.41
N GLU A 36 -3.89 -7.70 -1.37
CA GLU A 36 -4.93 -6.97 -0.63
C GLU A 36 -4.37 -6.24 0.60
N TYR A 37 -3.06 -6.29 0.80
CA TYR A 37 -2.41 -5.66 1.94
C TYR A 37 -2.57 -4.15 1.91
N VAL A 38 -3.17 -3.60 2.97
CA VAL A 38 -3.30 -2.17 3.22
C VAL A 38 -2.92 -1.93 4.68
N PRO A 39 -1.90 -1.10 4.98
CA PRO A 39 -1.55 -0.80 6.35
C PRO A 39 -2.68 -0.01 7.03
N ALA A 40 -2.86 -0.21 8.34
CA ALA A 40 -3.84 0.55 9.10
C ALA A 40 -3.35 1.99 9.30
N ILE A 41 -4.24 2.98 9.15
CA ILE A 41 -3.95 4.36 9.52
C ILE A 41 -3.98 4.45 11.05
N PRO A 42 -2.89 4.88 11.72
CA PRO A 42 -2.89 5.07 13.16
C PRO A 42 -3.99 6.05 13.60
N PRO A 43 -4.69 5.81 14.72
CA PRO A 43 -5.71 6.72 15.20
C PRO A 43 -5.09 8.03 15.69
N GLY A 44 -5.80 9.15 15.49
CA GLY A 44 -5.40 10.46 15.99
C GLY A 44 -5.18 11.48 14.88
N ALA A 45 -4.90 12.72 15.28
CA ALA A 45 -4.52 13.78 14.35
C ALA A 45 -3.04 13.60 13.93
N PRO A 46 -2.65 14.01 12.71
CA PRO A 46 -1.25 14.01 12.29
C PRO A 46 -0.39 14.84 13.25
N ALA A 47 0.72 14.26 13.71
CA ALA A 47 1.65 14.90 14.64
C ALA A 47 2.47 16.03 13.98
N GLN A 48 2.66 15.95 12.66
CA GLN A 48 3.37 16.93 11.86
C GLN A 48 2.70 17.07 10.49
N HIS A 49 2.60 18.31 10.02
CA HIS A 49 2.25 18.63 8.64
C HIS A 49 3.51 19.13 7.90
N TRP A 50 3.89 18.46 6.83
CA TRP A 50 5.05 18.79 5.99
C TRP A 50 4.65 19.72 4.86
N THR A 51 5.62 20.53 4.40
CA THR A 51 5.46 21.40 3.24
C THR A 51 6.80 21.59 2.55
N ASP A 52 6.80 21.69 1.22
CA ASP A 52 7.90 22.20 0.41
C ASP A 52 7.67 23.66 -0.05
N GLY A 53 6.60 24.30 0.41
CA GLY A 53 6.18 25.62 -0.03
C GLY A 53 5.27 25.59 -1.26
N GLY A 54 4.57 24.47 -1.50
CA GLY A 54 3.56 24.34 -2.56
C GLY A 54 4.12 24.09 -3.96
N ARG A 55 5.36 23.62 -4.06
CA ARG A 55 6.02 23.20 -5.31
C ARG A 55 5.60 21.79 -5.73
N TYR A 56 5.17 20.96 -4.80
CA TYR A 56 4.72 19.58 -5.05
C TYR A 56 5.77 18.74 -5.78
N VAL A 57 6.97 18.60 -5.21
CA VAL A 57 8.12 17.99 -5.90
C VAL A 57 8.25 16.48 -5.73
N CYS A 58 7.50 15.88 -4.81
CA CYS A 58 7.57 14.45 -4.50
C CYS A 58 6.42 13.70 -5.18
N GLU A 59 6.74 12.83 -6.14
CA GLU A 59 5.75 11.95 -6.77
C GLU A 59 5.53 10.70 -5.92
N VAL A 60 4.27 10.27 -5.81
CA VAL A 60 3.88 9.01 -5.17
C VAL A 60 4.05 7.88 -6.18
N ASP A 61 4.75 6.81 -5.78
CA ASP A 61 4.81 5.57 -6.55
C ASP A 61 3.43 4.89 -6.51
N ASN A 62 2.72 4.93 -7.65
CA ASN A 62 1.32 4.51 -7.76
C ASN A 62 1.05 3.53 -8.94
N ASP A 63 1.42 2.27 -8.72
CA ASP A 63 1.08 1.18 -9.63
C ASP A 63 -0.41 1.10 -10.03
N ALA A 64 -0.68 0.38 -11.12
CA ALA A 64 -2.01 0.26 -11.74
C ALA A 64 -3.13 -0.14 -10.75
N MET A 65 -2.80 -0.83 -9.65
CA MET A 65 -3.78 -1.21 -8.62
C MET A 65 -4.38 -0.02 -7.86
N TYR A 66 -3.68 1.11 -7.76
CA TYR A 66 -4.14 2.31 -7.05
C TYR A 66 -4.95 3.25 -7.95
N GLN A 67 -4.82 3.11 -9.27
CA GLN A 67 -5.46 4.00 -10.26
C GLN A 67 -6.98 4.12 -10.09
N PRO A 68 -7.76 3.07 -9.75
CA PRO A 68 -9.19 3.23 -9.47
C PRO A 68 -9.49 4.13 -8.27
N ALA A 69 -8.69 4.06 -7.20
CA ALA A 69 -8.84 4.93 -6.04
C ALA A 69 -8.49 6.38 -6.39
N ILE A 70 -7.35 6.58 -7.07
CA ILE A 70 -6.91 7.92 -7.50
C ILE A 70 -7.92 8.55 -8.46
N ALA A 71 -8.47 7.77 -9.39
CA ALA A 71 -9.50 8.26 -10.32
C ALA A 71 -10.78 8.69 -9.61
N LYS A 72 -11.19 7.97 -8.56
CA LYS A 72 -12.34 8.35 -7.73
C LYS A 72 -12.08 9.68 -7.00
N LEU A 73 -10.89 9.83 -6.44
CA LEU A 73 -10.46 11.04 -5.72
C LEU A 73 -10.30 12.24 -6.65
N ALA A 74 -9.82 12.03 -7.89
CA ALA A 74 -9.67 13.07 -8.90
C ALA A 74 -11.01 13.68 -9.34
N GLY A 75 -12.11 12.96 -9.15
CA GLY A 75 -13.45 13.41 -9.52
C GLY A 75 -13.64 13.63 -11.03
N GLU A 76 -14.68 14.38 -11.38
CA GLU A 76 -14.96 14.74 -12.77
C GLU A 76 -14.12 15.96 -13.19
N HIS A 77 -13.30 15.78 -14.23
CA HIS A 77 -12.46 16.85 -14.79
C HIS A 77 -12.50 16.90 -16.34
N GLY A 78 -13.55 16.31 -16.92
CA GLY A 78 -13.77 16.31 -18.37
C GLY A 78 -12.63 15.62 -19.16
N PRO A 79 -12.31 16.11 -20.37
CA PRO A 79 -11.23 15.56 -21.20
C PRO A 79 -9.83 16.04 -20.80
N GLY A 80 -9.73 17.12 -20.02
CA GLY A 80 -8.46 17.69 -19.57
C GLY A 80 -7.81 16.86 -18.46
N ASN A 81 -6.65 17.31 -17.98
CA ASN A 81 -6.02 16.71 -16.81
C ASN A 81 -6.75 17.11 -15.53
N ALA A 82 -6.74 16.23 -14.54
CA ALA A 82 -7.08 16.56 -13.17
C ALA A 82 -6.06 17.58 -12.60
N ASP A 83 -6.53 18.39 -11.64
CA ASP A 83 -5.72 19.28 -10.82
C ASP A 83 -6.36 19.41 -9.43
N GLU A 84 -6.68 18.26 -8.83
CA GLU A 84 -7.45 18.18 -7.58
C GLU A 84 -6.51 18.28 -6.37
N LYS A 85 -6.69 19.30 -5.53
CA LYS A 85 -5.89 19.50 -4.31
C LYS A 85 -6.52 18.78 -3.14
N CYS A 86 -5.70 18.07 -2.38
CA CYS A 86 -6.16 17.21 -1.30
C CYS A 86 -5.15 17.17 -0.15
N LEU A 87 -5.59 16.67 1.01
CA LEU A 87 -4.73 16.38 2.15
C LEU A 87 -4.29 14.92 2.10
N ALA A 88 -2.98 14.68 2.11
CA ALA A 88 -2.41 13.35 2.20
C ALA A 88 -1.97 13.03 3.64
N LEU A 89 -2.23 11.79 4.05
CA LEU A 89 -1.72 11.19 5.28
C LEU A 89 -0.56 10.26 4.93
N LEU A 90 0.54 10.38 5.68
CA LEU A 90 1.75 9.59 5.53
C LEU A 90 1.87 8.64 6.72
N VAL A 91 1.83 7.34 6.42
CA VAL A 91 1.80 6.26 7.42
C VAL A 91 3.07 5.44 7.29
N CYS A 92 3.85 5.32 8.37
CA CYS A 92 4.96 4.37 8.44
C CYS A 92 4.42 2.95 8.37
N ASP A 93 4.86 2.19 7.39
CA ASP A 93 4.43 0.83 7.14
C ASP A 93 5.58 -0.14 7.43
N ASP A 94 5.92 -0.28 8.72
CA ASP A 94 6.99 -1.16 9.18
C ASP A 94 6.68 -2.66 8.96
N GLY A 95 5.41 -2.98 8.66
CA GLY A 95 4.94 -4.33 8.36
C GLY A 95 4.89 -4.66 6.87
N ASN A 96 5.36 -3.75 6.01
CA ASN A 96 5.28 -3.90 4.57
C ASN A 96 6.03 -5.16 4.09
N PRO A 97 5.38 -6.06 3.30
CA PRO A 97 6.01 -7.31 2.88
C PRO A 97 7.01 -7.15 1.72
N PHE A 98 7.10 -5.97 1.10
CA PHE A 98 7.89 -5.73 -0.10
C PHE A 98 9.08 -4.82 0.13
N GLN A 99 8.92 -3.79 0.96
CA GLN A 99 9.91 -2.75 1.17
C GLN A 99 10.05 -2.41 2.65
N ASP A 100 11.27 -2.54 3.18
CA ASP A 100 11.60 -2.02 4.51
C ASP A 100 11.42 -0.49 4.55
N LYS A 101 10.87 0.01 5.66
CA LYS A 101 10.61 1.44 5.89
C LYS A 101 9.77 2.08 4.78
N ALA A 102 8.75 1.35 4.32
CA ALA A 102 7.77 1.90 3.40
C ALA A 102 6.94 2.99 4.10
N ILE A 103 6.56 4.02 3.36
CA ILE A 103 5.62 5.03 3.84
C ILE A 103 4.44 5.04 2.89
N ALA A 104 3.30 4.57 3.39
CA ALA A 104 2.04 4.54 2.67
C ALA A 104 1.43 5.93 2.62
N VAL A 105 0.84 6.27 1.47
CA VAL A 105 0.18 7.54 1.24
C VAL A 105 -1.32 7.31 1.13
N PHE A 106 -2.07 7.93 2.03
CA PHE A 106 -3.54 7.88 2.05
C PHE A 106 -4.14 9.24 1.74
N ILE A 107 -5.22 9.25 0.96
CA ILE A 107 -6.05 10.44 0.71
C ILE A 107 -7.50 10.02 0.91
N ASP A 108 -8.23 10.76 1.75
CA ASP A 108 -9.62 10.45 2.14
C ASP A 108 -9.81 8.97 2.56
N GLY A 109 -8.85 8.46 3.34
CA GLY A 109 -8.83 7.06 3.81
C GLY A 109 -8.52 6.01 2.75
N GLN A 110 -8.29 6.39 1.49
CA GLN A 110 -7.91 5.48 0.42
C GLN A 110 -6.39 5.44 0.24
N LEU A 111 -5.81 4.24 0.18
CA LEU A 111 -4.40 4.05 -0.16
C LEU A 111 -4.19 4.42 -1.64
N VAL A 112 -3.37 5.43 -1.91
CA VAL A 112 -3.09 5.92 -3.27
C VAL A 112 -1.71 5.52 -3.78
N GLY A 113 -0.89 4.91 -2.94
CA GLY A 113 0.45 4.44 -3.28
C GLY A 113 1.41 4.57 -2.10
N TYR A 114 2.69 4.56 -2.40
CA TYR A 114 3.77 4.69 -1.42
C TYR A 114 4.74 5.79 -1.83
N LEU A 115 5.49 6.33 -0.88
CA LEU A 115 6.65 7.15 -1.21
C LEU A 115 7.71 6.29 -1.90
N ALA A 116 8.35 6.86 -2.92
CA ALA A 116 9.53 6.25 -3.53
C ALA A 116 10.58 5.91 -2.47
N HIS A 117 11.24 4.76 -2.61
CA HIS A 117 12.09 4.18 -1.56
C HIS A 117 13.11 5.16 -0.96
N ARG A 118 13.77 5.95 -1.82
CA ARG A 118 14.74 6.97 -1.39
C ARG A 118 14.12 8.05 -0.50
N ASP A 119 12.91 8.48 -0.81
CA ASP A 119 12.22 9.55 -0.11
C ASP A 119 11.58 9.03 1.18
N ALA A 120 11.06 7.79 1.16
CA ALA A 120 10.63 7.08 2.37
C ALA A 120 11.75 6.97 3.41
N LEU A 121 12.97 6.56 2.99
CA LEU A 121 14.13 6.48 3.88
C LEU A 121 14.55 7.84 4.45
N ARG A 122 14.41 8.93 3.69
CA ARG A 122 14.70 10.30 4.15
C ARG A 122 13.70 10.73 5.21
N LEU A 123 12.41 10.56 4.92
CA LEU A 123 11.35 10.92 5.84
C LEU A 123 11.44 10.10 7.15
N HIS A 124 11.71 8.79 7.08
CA HIS A 124 11.94 7.98 8.28
C HIS A 124 13.08 8.51 9.17
N ARG A 125 14.19 8.98 8.59
CA ARG A 125 15.28 9.58 9.37
C ARG A 125 14.83 10.86 10.05
N ASN A 126 14.10 11.72 9.34
CA ASN A 126 13.60 12.98 9.91
C ASN A 126 12.62 12.74 11.04
N LEU A 127 11.71 11.77 10.88
CA LEU A 127 10.81 11.34 11.94
C LEU A 127 11.60 10.88 13.17
N GLY A 128 12.68 10.11 12.99
CA GLY A 128 13.57 9.73 14.09
C GLY A 128 14.26 10.91 14.76
N HIS A 129 14.73 11.90 13.98
CA HIS A 129 15.36 13.12 14.53
C HIS A 129 14.39 14.01 15.32
N LEU A 130 13.10 13.95 15.00
CA LEU A 130 12.05 14.74 15.65
C LEU A 130 11.33 13.96 16.78
N ASP A 131 11.75 12.73 17.08
CA ASP A 131 11.05 11.84 18.02
C ASP A 131 9.58 11.54 17.62
N LEU A 132 9.34 11.50 16.30
CA LEU A 132 8.04 11.24 15.66
C LEU A 132 8.00 9.87 14.97
N ALA A 133 8.93 8.96 15.29
CA ALA A 133 8.98 7.64 14.67
C ALA A 133 7.65 6.88 14.89
N GLY A 134 7.08 6.34 13.81
CA GLY A 134 5.80 5.62 13.83
C GLY A 134 4.56 6.50 14.01
N GLN A 135 4.70 7.82 14.19
CA GLN A 135 3.56 8.72 14.30
C GLN A 135 2.98 9.05 12.92
N LEU A 136 1.66 9.24 12.88
CA LEU A 136 0.95 9.72 11.69
C LEU A 136 1.42 11.14 11.34
N THR A 137 1.77 11.39 10.08
CA THR A 137 2.06 12.75 9.59
C THR A 137 1.24 13.07 8.35
N SER A 138 1.23 14.31 7.90
CA SER A 138 0.46 14.75 6.73
C SER A 138 1.21 15.75 5.88
N CYS A 139 0.72 15.97 4.66
CA CYS A 139 1.17 17.04 3.76
C CYS A 139 0.04 17.35 2.76
N ASP A 140 0.11 18.52 2.13
CA ASP A 140 -0.76 18.79 0.99
C ASP A 140 -0.36 17.92 -0.22
N ALA A 141 -1.33 17.63 -1.08
CA ALA A 141 -1.15 16.84 -2.29
C ALA A 141 -1.97 17.40 -3.45
N VAL A 142 -1.59 17.04 -4.67
CA VAL A 142 -2.33 17.35 -5.88
C VAL A 142 -2.38 16.13 -6.80
N ILE A 143 -3.59 15.80 -7.26
CA ILE A 143 -3.83 14.75 -8.24
C ILE A 143 -3.79 15.38 -9.62
N ARG A 144 -2.92 14.85 -10.48
CA ARG A 144 -2.69 15.31 -11.86
C ARG A 144 -2.87 14.17 -12.86
N GLY A 145 -2.91 14.51 -14.14
CA GLY A 145 -3.03 13.51 -15.21
C GLY A 145 -4.48 13.12 -15.45
N GLY A 146 -4.73 11.89 -15.91
CA GLY A 146 -6.10 11.45 -16.22
C GLY A 146 -6.71 12.06 -17.48
N GLY A 147 -5.97 12.85 -18.25
CA GLY A 147 -6.47 13.43 -19.50
C GLY A 147 -6.90 12.37 -20.51
N LEU A 148 -7.82 12.73 -21.41
CA LEU A 148 -8.23 11.85 -22.51
C LEU A 148 -7.26 11.96 -23.69
N TRP A 149 -6.75 10.82 -24.14
CA TRP A 149 -5.96 10.66 -25.35
C TRP A 149 -6.53 9.53 -26.21
N ASN A 150 -6.90 9.82 -27.46
CA ASN A 150 -7.55 8.86 -28.36
C ASN A 150 -8.76 8.13 -27.73
N GLY A 151 -9.59 8.86 -26.99
CA GLY A 151 -10.78 8.32 -26.31
C GLY A 151 -10.48 7.46 -25.08
N LYS A 152 -9.21 7.32 -24.69
CA LYS A 152 -8.79 6.59 -23.49
C LYS A 152 -8.28 7.55 -22.42
N ARG A 153 -8.56 7.23 -21.17
CA ARG A 153 -8.07 7.96 -20.01
C ARG A 153 -6.62 7.56 -19.72
N LEU A 154 -5.72 8.55 -19.67
CA LEU A 154 -4.35 8.36 -19.24
C LEU A 154 -4.27 8.11 -17.73
N SER A 155 -3.11 7.65 -17.25
CA SER A 155 -2.89 7.44 -15.82
C SER A 155 -2.96 8.75 -15.03
N TYR A 156 -3.37 8.63 -13.78
CA TYR A 156 -3.28 9.67 -12.79
C TYR A 156 -1.94 9.59 -12.06
N ALA A 157 -1.45 10.74 -11.61
CA ALA A 157 -0.29 10.87 -10.75
C ALA A 157 -0.67 11.68 -9.49
N VAL A 158 -0.02 11.38 -8.37
CA VAL A 158 -0.20 12.10 -7.11
C VAL A 158 1.13 12.74 -6.75
N TRP A 159 1.11 14.06 -6.51
CA TRP A 159 2.28 14.84 -6.16
C TRP A 159 2.08 15.47 -4.79
N LEU A 160 3.08 15.34 -3.92
CA LEU A 160 3.04 15.78 -2.54
C LEU A 160 3.84 17.07 -2.35
N ASP A 161 3.29 17.99 -1.56
CA ASP A 161 3.98 19.16 -1.01
C ASP A 161 4.96 18.70 0.09
N LEU A 162 5.94 17.91 -0.33
CA LEU A 162 6.88 17.24 0.55
C LEU A 162 8.26 17.36 -0.07
N SER A 163 9.12 18.11 0.58
CA SER A 163 10.55 18.04 0.29
C SER A 163 11.11 17.02 1.26
N PRO A 164 11.65 15.88 0.79
CA PRO A 164 12.34 14.96 1.67
C PRO A 164 13.65 15.63 2.13
N LEU A 165 13.53 16.38 3.24
CA LEU A 165 14.61 17.07 3.96
C LEU A 165 15.69 16.07 4.40
#